data_AF-A0A961A8M4-F1
#
_entry.id   AF-A0A961A8M4-F1
#
_cell.length_a   1.000
_cell.length_b   1.000
_cell.length_c   1.000
_cell.angle_alpha   90.00
_cell.angle_beta   90.00
_cell.angle_gamma   90.00
#
_symmetry.space_group_name_H-M   'P 1'
#
loop_
_entity.id
_entity.type
_entity.pdbx_description
1 polymer ?
#
loop_
_entity_poly.entity_id
_entity_poly.type
_entity_poly.pdbx_seq_one_letter_code
_entity_poly.pdbx_strand_id
1 'polypeptide(L)' 'MTDPTHVTGSARVKRGMAEMLKGGVIMDVVTAEQAKIAEDAGAVAVMALERVP' A
#
# COMPACT_ATOMS: atom_id res chain seq x y z
N MET A 1 23.38 -3.75 29.90
CA MET A 1 23.71 -3.16 28.59
C MET A 1 22.39 -2.77 27.95
N THR A 2 21.97 -1.53 28.16
CA THR A 2 20.70 -0.99 27.65
C THR A 2 20.85 -0.75 26.15
N ASP A 3 20.04 -1.46 25.37
CA ASP A 3 20.04 -1.48 23.90
C ASP A 3 19.73 -0.09 23.34
N PRO A 4 20.53 0.48 22.42
CA PRO A 4 20.24 1.78 21.82
C PRO A 4 18.93 1.70 21.00
N THR A 5 17.85 2.27 21.55
CA THR A 5 16.63 2.72 20.85
C THR A 5 16.34 2.03 19.52
N HIS A 6 15.83 0.80 19.57
CA HIS A 6 15.23 0.15 18.41
C HIS A 6 13.99 0.93 17.95
N VAL A 7 14.07 1.60 16.80
CA VAL A 7 12.94 2.32 16.19
C VAL A 7 12.29 1.43 15.12
N THR A 8 11.15 0.82 15.46
CA THR A 8 10.34 0.03 14.52
C THR A 8 9.76 0.92 13.43
N GLY A 9 9.90 0.51 12.17
CA GLY A 9 9.33 1.24 11.03
C GLY A 9 9.97 2.62 10.83
N SER A 10 11.30 2.69 10.84
CA SER A 10 12.05 3.93 10.62
C SER A 10 11.63 4.64 9.33
N ALA A 11 11.90 5.96 9.24
CA ALA A 11 11.55 6.76 8.07
C ALA A 11 12.17 6.25 6.76
N ARG A 12 13.31 5.55 6.83
CA ARG A 12 13.93 4.89 5.67
C ARG A 12 13.09 3.71 5.19
N VAL A 13 12.58 2.89 6.11
CA VAL A 13 11.73 1.73 5.78
C VAL A 13 10.40 2.18 5.16
N LYS A 14 9.73 3.18 5.76
CA LYS A 14 8.47 3.72 5.23
C LYS A 14 8.61 4.31 3.83
N ARG A 15 9.71 5.05 3.59
CA ARG A 15 10.04 5.56 2.25
C ARG A 15 10.32 4.42 1.28
N GLY A 16 11.17 3.47 1.65
CA GLY A 16 11.46 2.29 0.82
C GLY A 16 10.20 1.51 0.43
N MET A 17 9.22 1.40 1.34
CA MET A 17 7.92 0.80 1.04
C MET A 17 7.16 1.55 -0.06
N ALA A 18 7.08 2.89 0.03
CA ALA A 18 6.43 3.69 -1.00
C ALA A 18 7.16 3.62 -2.36
N GLU A 19 8.49 3.55 -2.34
CA GLU A 19 9.31 3.39 -3.55
C GLU A 19 9.02 2.08 -4.29
N MET A 20 8.68 0.99 -3.59
CA MET A 20 8.33 -0.30 -4.20
C MET A 20 7.04 -0.26 -5.02
N LEU A 21 6.16 0.73 -4.80
CA LEU A 21 4.90 0.89 -5.55
C LEU A 21 5.06 1.78 -6.79
N LYS A 22 6.25 2.32 -7.05
CA LYS A 22 6.49 3.21 -8.19
C LYS A 22 6.29 2.50 -9.51
N GLY A 23 5.64 3.21 -10.46
CA GLY A 23 5.35 2.70 -11.80
C GLY A 23 4.11 1.80 -11.87
N GLY A 24 3.48 1.49 -10.74
CA GLY A 24 2.22 0.77 -10.68
C GLY A 24 0.99 1.68 -10.65
N VAL A 25 -0.19 1.06 -10.76
CA VAL A 25 -1.48 1.72 -10.60
C VAL A 25 -2.09 1.32 -9.25
N ILE A 26 -2.62 2.30 -8.53
CA ILE A 26 -3.44 2.10 -7.32
C ILE A 26 -4.88 2.40 -7.70
N MET A 27 -5.79 1.45 -7.52
CA MET A 27 -7.20 1.58 -7.92
C MET A 27 -8.13 1.79 -6.72
N ASP A 28 -9.08 2.70 -6.84
CA ASP A 28 -10.16 2.90 -5.86
C ASP A 28 -11.18 1.75 -5.97
N VAL A 29 -11.55 1.16 -4.82
CA VAL A 29 -12.51 0.04 -4.74
C VAL A 29 -13.46 0.23 -3.57
N VAL A 30 -14.72 -0.16 -3.74
CA VAL A 30 -15.77 -0.12 -2.70
C VAL A 30 -16.31 -1.50 -2.34
N THR A 31 -15.90 -2.55 -3.05
CA THR A 31 -16.27 -3.94 -2.75
C THR A 31 -15.07 -4.90 -2.86
N ALA A 32 -15.17 -6.05 -2.19
CA ALA A 32 -14.17 -7.11 -2.30
C ALA A 32 -14.05 -7.71 -3.71
N GLU A 33 -15.14 -7.67 -4.49
CA GLU A 33 -15.12 -8.13 -5.89
C GLU A 33 -14.32 -7.17 -6.77
N GLN A 34 -14.49 -5.86 -6.59
CA GLN A 34 -13.68 -4.86 -7.30
C GLN A 34 -12.19 -4.99 -6.96
N ALA A 35 -11.85 -5.31 -5.71
CA ALA A 35 -10.46 -5.55 -5.31
C ALA A 35 -9.83 -6.72 -6.09
N LYS A 36 -10.57 -7.82 -6.29
CA LYS A 36 -10.11 -8.96 -7.10
C LYS A 36 -9.92 -8.58 -8.57
N ILE A 37 -10.87 -7.84 -9.14
CA ILE A 37 -10.78 -7.35 -10.53
C ILE A 37 -9.57 -6.42 -10.71
N ALA A 38 -9.30 -5.55 -9.73
CA ALA A 38 -8.14 -4.65 -9.76
C ALA A 38 -6.81 -5.41 -9.68
N GLU A 39 -6.72 -6.43 -8.83
CA GLU A 39 -5.56 -7.34 -8.76
C GLU A 39 -5.34 -8.07 -10.09
N ASP A 40 -6.39 -8.66 -10.67
CA ASP A 40 -6.34 -9.34 -11.97
C ASP A 40 -5.95 -8.39 -13.12
N ALA A 41 -6.33 -7.12 -13.03
CA ALA A 41 -5.96 -6.08 -13.98
C ALA A 41 -4.52 -5.55 -13.82
N GLY A 42 -3.78 -6.02 -12.80
CA GLY A 42 -2.38 -5.64 -12.56
C GLY A 42 -2.20 -4.40 -11.69
N ALA A 43 -3.19 -4.03 -10.87
CA ALA A 43 -3.00 -3.00 -9.85
C ALA A 43 -1.96 -3.45 -8.82
N VAL A 44 -1.02 -2.56 -8.45
CA VAL A 44 0.01 -2.86 -7.44
C VAL A 44 -0.52 -2.73 -6.01
N ALA A 45 -1.62 -2.00 -5.84
CA ALA A 45 -2.37 -1.86 -4.59
C ALA A 45 -3.80 -1.39 -4.89
N VAL A 46 -4.68 -1.49 -3.88
CA VAL A 46 -6.05 -0.96 -3.94
C VAL A 46 -6.28 0.04 -2.79
N MET A 47 -7.09 1.06 -3.06
CA MET A 47 -7.57 2.03 -2.07
C MET A 47 -9.04 1.73 -1.75
N ALA A 48 -9.31 1.26 -0.54
CA ALA A 48 -10.67 0.94 -0.11
C ALA A 48 -11.42 2.22 0.30
N LEU A 49 -12.59 2.46 -0.32
CA LEU A 49 -13.44 3.62 -0.09
C LEU A 49 -14.86 3.19 0.29
N GLU A 50 -15.60 4.08 0.95
CA GLU A 50 -17.03 3.90 1.22
C GLU A 50 -17.89 4.21 -0.01
N ARG A 51 -17.42 5.11 -0.88
CA ARG A 51 -18.02 5.51 -2.15
C ARG A 51 -16.96 6.05 -3.10
N VAL A 52 -17.22 5.96 -4.40
CA VAL A 52 -16.34 6.54 -5.44
C VAL A 52 -16.43 8.08 -5.38
N PRO A 53 -15.32 8.81 -5.54
CA PRO A 53 -15.31 10.27 -5.68
C PRO A 53 -16.16 10.78 -6.85
#